data_AF-A0A0F8YBF3-F1
#
_entry.id   AF-A0A0F8YBF3-F1
#
_cell.length_a   1.000
_cell.length_b   1.000
_cell.length_c   1.000
_cell.angle_alpha   90.00
_cell.angle_beta   90.00
_cell.angle_gamma   90.00
#
_symmetry.space_group_name_H-M   'P 1'
#
loop_
_entity.id
_entity.type
_entity.pdbx_description
1 polymer ?
#
loop_
_entity_poly.entity_id
_entity_poly.type
_entity_poly.pdbx_seq_one_letter_code
_entity_poly.pdbx_strand_id
1 'polypeptide(L)'
;MLVVLLVALSAAAADWPTYRHDNRRSGVTADKVTLPLKEAWKRTSPTPPQPAWEGPAKWDAFAAIRGLASMRDFDPVFFVTAAGGFIT
;
A
#
# COMPACT_ATOMS: atom_id res chain seq x y z
N MET A 1 -22.40 44.16 7.96
CA MET A 1 -22.10 43.04 7.03
C MET A 1 -21.17 42.10 7.77
N LEU A 2 -21.64 40.91 8.18
CA LEU A 2 -20.82 39.94 8.92
C LEU A 2 -20.18 38.98 7.90
N VAL A 3 -18.87 38.99 7.79
CA VAL A 3 -18.13 38.02 6.98
C VAL A 3 -17.82 36.82 7.86
N VAL A 4 -18.51 35.71 7.63
CA VAL A 4 -18.23 34.42 8.28
C VAL A 4 -17.14 33.72 7.47
N LEU A 5 -15.96 33.58 8.06
CA LEU A 5 -14.86 32.81 7.47
C LEU A 5 -15.12 31.32 7.73
N LEU A 6 -15.53 30.58 6.69
CA LEU A 6 -15.64 29.13 6.74
C LEU A 6 -14.22 28.54 6.75
N VAL A 7 -13.66 28.29 7.93
CA VAL A 7 -12.46 27.45 8.06
C VAL A 7 -12.91 26.02 7.81
N ALA A 8 -12.66 25.50 6.62
CA ALA A 8 -12.81 24.09 6.34
C ALA A 8 -11.80 23.34 7.24
N LEU A 9 -12.30 22.67 8.30
CA LEU A 9 -11.52 21.67 9.00
C LEU A 9 -11.28 20.53 8.01
N SER A 10 -10.18 20.62 7.26
CA SER A 10 -9.65 19.46 6.56
C SER A 10 -9.26 18.46 7.63
N ALA A 11 -9.92 17.30 7.64
CA ALA A 11 -9.47 16.18 8.46
C ALA A 11 -8.09 15.79 7.94
N ALA A 12 -7.03 16.28 8.60
CA ALA A 12 -5.66 15.93 8.27
C ALA A 12 -5.44 14.48 8.72
N ALA A 13 -5.52 13.54 7.78
CA ALA A 13 -5.04 12.20 8.00
C ALA A 13 -3.52 12.25 8.27
N ALA A 14 -2.98 11.23 8.93
CA ALA A 14 -1.55 11.09 9.14
C ALA A 14 -0.81 11.02 7.80
N ASP A 15 0.32 11.72 7.72
CA ASP A 15 1.20 11.67 6.57
C ASP A 15 1.90 10.32 6.45
N TRP A 16 2.26 9.94 5.22
CA TRP A 16 2.96 8.70 4.91
C TRP A 16 4.33 9.00 4.26
N PRO A 17 5.27 9.61 4.99
CA PRO A 17 6.49 10.16 4.42
C PRO A 17 7.48 9.08 3.93
N THR A 18 7.35 7.85 4.42
CA THR A 18 8.20 6.72 4.04
C THR A 18 7.37 5.49 3.69
N TYR A 19 7.97 4.53 2.99
CA TYR A 19 7.34 3.23 2.74
C TYR A 19 6.89 2.59 4.08
N ARG A 20 5.61 2.20 4.16
CA ARG A 20 4.95 1.73 5.39
C ARG A 20 5.06 2.71 6.58
N HIS A 21 4.78 3.98 6.31
CA HIS A 21 4.54 5.08 7.26
C HIS A 21 5.79 5.62 7.96
N ASP A 22 6.59 4.75 8.56
CA ASP A 22 7.75 5.15 9.39
C ASP A 22 9.00 4.31 9.11
N ASN A 23 10.11 4.68 9.74
CA ASN A 23 11.39 3.96 9.62
C ASN A 23 11.34 2.52 10.14
N ARG A 24 10.36 2.18 11.00
CA ARG A 24 10.11 0.81 11.43
C ARG A 24 9.27 0.04 10.42
N ARG A 25 8.79 0.70 9.38
CA ARG A 25 7.89 0.17 8.36
C ARG A 25 6.66 -0.46 9.01
N SER A 26 6.07 0.21 9.99
CA SER A 26 4.97 -0.36 10.77
C SER A 26 3.72 -0.64 9.91
N GLY A 27 3.41 0.25 8.95
CA GLY A 27 2.20 0.15 8.14
C GLY A 27 0.91 0.39 8.93
N VAL A 28 0.97 1.17 10.00
CA VAL A 28 -0.19 1.52 10.86
C VAL A 28 -0.34 3.04 10.95
N THR A 29 -1.60 3.50 11.05
CA THR A 29 -1.98 4.89 11.32
C THR A 29 -2.90 4.95 12.54
N ALA A 30 -2.91 6.09 13.23
CA ALA A 30 -3.89 6.41 14.26
C ALA A 30 -5.25 6.83 13.66
N ASP A 31 -5.30 7.10 12.35
CA ASP A 31 -6.53 7.48 11.66
C ASP A 31 -7.58 6.37 11.73
N LYS A 32 -8.84 6.79 11.85
CA LYS A 32 -9.98 5.87 11.87
C LYS A 32 -10.73 5.94 10.56
N VAL A 33 -11.07 4.77 10.03
CA VAL A 33 -11.91 4.64 8.84
C VAL A 33 -13.35 4.35 9.26
N THR A 34 -14.28 5.15 8.76
CA THR A 34 -15.72 4.92 8.95
C THR A 34 -16.27 4.08 7.79
N LEU A 35 -17.01 3.03 8.12
CA LEU A 35 -17.64 2.13 7.16
C LEU A 35 -19.13 2.50 6.94
N PRO A 36 -19.74 2.18 5.78
CA PRO A 36 -19.13 1.51 4.64
C PRO A 36 -18.27 2.47 3.80
N LEU A 37 -17.15 1.96 3.28
CA LEU A 37 -16.34 2.69 2.32
C LEU A 37 -17.07 2.81 0.98
N LYS A 38 -16.90 3.96 0.31
CA LYS A 38 -17.28 4.17 -1.08
C LYS A 38 -16.04 4.56 -1.87
N GLU A 39 -15.93 4.12 -3.12
CA GLU A 39 -14.83 4.52 -4.00
C GLU A 39 -14.86 6.04 -4.20
N ALA A 40 -13.82 6.73 -3.74
CA ALA A 40 -13.69 8.17 -3.93
C ALA A 40 -12.89 8.51 -5.20
N TRP A 41 -11.93 7.66 -5.56
CA TRP A 41 -11.14 7.74 -6.78
C TRP A 41 -10.52 6.37 -7.08
N LYS A 42 -10.07 6.20 -8.31
CA LYS A 42 -9.32 5.03 -8.75
C LYS A 42 -8.15 5.44 -9.62
N ARG A 43 -6.95 4.99 -9.25
CA ARG A 43 -5.75 5.10 -10.09
C ARG A 43 -5.50 3.75 -10.76
N THR A 44 -5.36 3.77 -12.07
CA THR A 44 -4.92 2.60 -12.84
C THR A 44 -3.48 2.84 -13.29
N SER A 45 -2.58 1.90 -12.99
CA SER A 45 -1.21 1.97 -13.50
C SER A 45 -1.23 1.72 -15.02
N PRO A 46 -0.49 2.51 -15.83
CA PRO A 46 -0.37 2.25 -17.27
C PRO A 46 0.46 1.00 -17.57
N THR A 47 1.31 0.58 -16.63
CA THR A 47 2.13 -0.64 -16.73
C THR A 47 1.64 -1.67 -15.70
N PRO A 48 1.60 -2.98 -16.05
CA PRO A 48 1.32 -4.02 -15.07
C PRO A 48 2.47 -4.15 -14.05
N PRO A 49 2.22 -4.75 -12.87
CA PRO A 49 3.28 -5.19 -11.99
C PRO A 49 4.30 -6.04 -12.76
N GLN A 50 5.58 -5.78 -12.56
CA GLN A 50 6.66 -6.57 -13.14
C GLN A 50 7.47 -7.18 -12.01
N PRO A 51 7.42 -8.51 -11.84
CA PRO A 51 8.22 -9.16 -10.82
C PRO A 51 9.71 -9.05 -11.20
N ALA A 52 10.56 -8.89 -10.20
CA ALA A 52 12.01 -8.82 -10.42
C ALA A 52 12.58 -10.17 -10.88
N TRP A 53 11.93 -11.28 -10.53
CA TRP A 53 12.34 -12.64 -10.86
C TRP A 53 11.13 -13.49 -11.25
N GLU A 54 11.30 -14.38 -12.21
CA GLU A 54 10.24 -15.30 -12.64
C GLU A 54 10.14 -16.50 -11.68
N GLY A 55 9.06 -16.51 -10.88
CA GLY A 55 8.61 -17.70 -10.15
C GLY A 55 9.59 -18.26 -9.11
N PRO A 56 9.34 -19.49 -8.63
CA PRO A 56 10.19 -20.13 -7.64
C PRO A 56 11.56 -20.52 -8.18
N ALA A 57 12.53 -20.62 -7.27
CA ALA A 57 13.81 -21.25 -7.59
C ALA A 57 13.58 -22.69 -8.08
N LYS A 58 14.29 -23.08 -9.14
CA LYS A 58 14.08 -24.39 -9.78
C LYS A 58 14.44 -25.56 -8.85
N TRP A 59 15.48 -25.40 -8.05
CA TRP A 59 15.97 -26.43 -7.11
C TRP A 59 16.89 -25.82 -6.04
N ASP A 60 16.94 -26.46 -4.88
CA ASP A 60 17.93 -26.24 -3.83
C ASP A 60 19.04 -27.27 -3.98
N ALA A 61 20.25 -26.81 -4.30
CA ALA A 61 21.41 -27.67 -4.51
C ALA A 61 21.99 -28.26 -3.23
N PHE A 62 21.84 -27.55 -2.12
CA PHE A 62 22.38 -27.96 -0.83
C PHE A 62 21.48 -29.02 -0.18
N ALA A 63 20.17 -28.81 -0.22
CA ALA A 63 19.19 -29.74 0.35
C ALA A 63 18.67 -30.80 -0.63
N ALA A 64 19.07 -30.75 -1.90
CA ALA A 64 18.58 -31.62 -2.99
C ALA A 64 17.05 -31.58 -3.18
N ILE A 65 16.41 -30.46 -2.87
CA ILE A 65 14.96 -30.26 -2.97
C ILE A 65 14.61 -29.70 -4.36
N ARG A 66 13.54 -30.21 -4.97
CA ARG A 66 12.94 -29.68 -6.19
C ARG A 66 11.51 -29.22 -5.93
N GLY A 67 10.98 -28.36 -6.78
CA GLY A 67 9.62 -27.85 -6.65
C GLY A 67 9.46 -26.91 -5.45
N LEU A 68 10.43 -26.00 -5.26
CA LEU A 68 10.37 -25.01 -4.19
C LEU A 68 9.15 -24.11 -4.37
N ALA A 69 8.54 -23.70 -3.26
CA ALA A 69 7.57 -22.62 -3.29
C ALA A 69 8.27 -21.29 -3.63
N SER A 70 7.53 -20.36 -4.23
CA SER A 70 8.06 -19.03 -4.47
C SER A 70 8.22 -18.32 -3.13
N MET A 71 9.42 -17.83 -2.85
CA MET A 71 9.71 -17.10 -1.62
C MET A 71 9.49 -15.59 -1.76
N ARG A 72 9.03 -15.13 -2.93
CA ARG A 72 9.03 -13.71 -3.33
C ARG A 72 7.70 -13.29 -3.96
N ASP A 73 6.57 -13.81 -3.49
CA ASP A 73 5.25 -13.48 -4.04
C ASP A 73 4.72 -12.10 -3.62
N PHE A 74 5.61 -11.15 -3.30
CA PHE A 74 5.24 -9.81 -2.84
C PHE A 74 5.23 -8.74 -3.95
N ASP A 75 5.85 -8.99 -5.10
CA ASP A 75 5.90 -8.09 -6.26
C ASP A 75 4.97 -8.43 -7.47
N PRO A 76 4.12 -9.49 -7.47
CA PRO A 76 3.21 -9.72 -8.58
C PRO A 76 1.98 -8.77 -8.57
N VAL A 77 1.80 -7.99 -7.51
CA VAL A 77 0.70 -7.03 -7.34
C VAL A 77 1.21 -5.69 -6.79
N PHE A 78 0.46 -4.61 -7.00
CA PHE A 78 0.78 -3.31 -6.40
C PHE A 78 0.56 -3.34 -4.87
N PHE A 79 1.41 -2.61 -4.14
CA PHE A 79 1.25 -2.45 -2.71
C PHE A 79 0.08 -1.52 -2.39
N VAL A 80 -0.72 -1.92 -1.40
CA VAL A 80 -1.78 -1.08 -0.84
C VAL A 80 -1.15 0.11 -0.11
N THR A 81 -1.65 1.31 -0.36
CA THR A 81 -1.21 2.53 0.34
C THR A 81 -2.41 3.29 0.87
N ALA A 82 -2.34 3.76 2.12
CA ALA A 82 -3.36 4.60 2.73
C ALA A 82 -2.77 5.96 3.10
N ALA A 83 -3.42 7.05 2.68
CA ALA A 83 -3.03 8.42 3.03
C ALA A 83 -4.20 9.38 2.77
N GLY A 84 -4.32 10.46 3.56
CA GLY A 84 -5.36 11.48 3.31
C GLY A 84 -6.80 10.98 3.42
N GLY A 85 -7.05 9.87 4.13
CA GLY A 85 -8.36 9.21 4.18
C GLY A 85 -8.69 8.32 2.97
N PHE A 86 -7.73 8.10 2.07
CA PHE A 86 -7.87 7.26 0.90
C PHE A 86 -7.06 5.97 1.01
N ILE A 87 -7.49 4.92 0.32
CA ILE A 87 -6.82 3.62 0.23
C ILE A 87 -6.78 3.22 -1.25
N THR A 88 -5.61 2.87 -1.76
CA THR A 88 -5.38 2.36 -3.13
C THR A 88 -4.73 0.99 -3.10
#